data_AF-A0A420T0H4-F1
#
_entry.id   AF-A0A420T0H4-F1
#
_cell.length_a   1.000
_cell.length_b   1.000
_cell.length_c   1.000
_cell.angle_alpha   90.00
_cell.angle_beta   90.00
_cell.angle_gamma   90.00
#
_symmetry.space_group_name_H-M   'P 1'
#
loop_
_entity.id
_entity.type
_entity.pdbx_description
1 polymer ?
#
loop_
_entity_poly.entity_id
_entity_poly.type
_entity_poly.pdbx_seq_one_letter_code
_entity_poly.pdbx_strand_id
1 'polypeptide(L)'
;MRSLYRRFFDRLRRRILLKDPRGNLICLPPEIILEIAEHLSNVSLISLSLTCRPYHILLSTFTRNVKLEATELEDFLQILEKDCASSYFCYICVRLHQRDRRGMVDPGNCYKWDCRKNCFLHFNFHMWFDPGLMIKYAEARLIMNRHFNGPTHGLSLDTLNYHGNIHRYNDGGTELWTSIARIIQDELFLQRTMVIWIPKYLGVQEIQHGLYFPVCLHVRSNINYGCRSSARIGLYGLPEVAELSEAFKSCDNSLGSCPICFTDYSITIRWESHQRQGWRIEVVSYQQFGHCRSPYDWKWRVAVERSTWNEPRCRTQNPGLVRQRWMCPDGRIQPEGKFVGKALREPGGILGSRGCPWGASCERRPECEEHYNANRPSQDDIFRHLVA
;
A
#
# COMPACT_ATOMS: atom_id res chain seq x y z
N MET A 1 44.40 11.26 25.09
CA MET A 1 43.15 11.62 24.39
C MET A 1 42.72 13.08 24.60
N ARG A 2 42.67 13.62 25.82
CA ARG A 2 42.16 15.00 26.11
C ARG A 2 42.86 16.16 25.36
N SER A 3 44.14 16.07 24.99
CA SER A 3 44.86 17.17 24.33
C SER A 3 44.58 17.29 22.82
N LEU A 4 44.31 16.17 22.14
CA LEU A 4 43.95 16.15 20.71
C LEU A 4 42.57 16.72 20.45
N TYR A 5 41.61 16.43 21.34
CA TYR A 5 40.27 17.02 21.31
C TYR A 5 40.31 18.54 21.52
N ARG A 6 41.11 19.03 22.48
CA ARG A 6 41.25 20.48 22.74
C ARG A 6 41.69 21.27 21.50
N ARG A 7 42.75 20.81 20.81
CA ARG A 7 43.24 21.45 19.58
C ARG A 7 42.24 21.41 18.42
N PHE A 8 41.46 20.34 18.31
CA PHE A 8 40.40 20.24 17.29
C PHE A 8 39.26 21.23 17.57
N PHE A 9 38.79 21.30 18.81
CA PHE A 9 37.73 22.22 19.21
C PHE A 9 38.13 23.70 19.17
N ASP A 10 39.40 24.01 19.47
CA ASP A 10 39.92 25.37 19.30
C ASP A 10 39.96 25.80 17.82
N ARG A 11 40.15 24.86 16.87
CA ARG A 11 40.03 25.15 15.43
C ARG A 11 38.58 25.31 14.98
N LEU A 12 37.66 24.52 15.56
CA LEU A 12 36.24 24.60 15.24
C LEU A 12 35.63 25.92 15.74
N ARG A 13 35.90 26.30 17.00
CA ARG A 13 35.45 27.57 17.60
C ARG A 13 35.92 28.80 16.82
N ARG A 14 37.15 28.79 16.28
CA ARG A 14 37.68 29.93 15.52
C ARG A 14 37.03 30.14 14.15
N ARG A 15 36.34 29.14 13.57
CA ARG A 15 35.67 29.27 12.27
C ARG A 15 34.20 29.69 12.35
N ILE A 16 33.58 29.66 13.53
CA ILE A 16 32.12 29.79 13.69
C ILE A 16 31.73 31.12 14.37
N LEU A 17 32.48 32.20 14.11
CA LEU A 17 32.14 33.55 14.54
C LEU A 17 31.38 34.29 13.42
N LEU A 18 30.27 33.73 12.96
CA LEU A 18 29.34 34.44 12.07
C LEU A 18 27.94 34.45 12.70
N LYS A 19 27.42 35.67 12.84
CA LYS A 19 26.15 36.07 13.47
C LYS A 19 24.95 35.56 12.66
N ASP A 20 24.60 34.28 12.77
CA ASP A 20 23.24 33.84 12.44
C ASP A 20 22.39 33.88 13.72
N PRO A 21 21.37 34.73 13.82
CA PRO A 21 20.50 34.81 14.99
C PRO A 21 19.59 33.57 15.16
N ARG A 22 19.54 32.66 14.17
CA ARG A 22 18.87 31.36 14.31
C ARG A 22 19.90 30.35 14.80
N GLY A 23 19.99 30.18 16.12
CA GLY A 23 21.00 29.35 16.80
C GLY A 23 21.28 28.04 16.08
N ASN A 24 22.43 27.95 15.41
CA ASN A 24 22.86 26.74 14.72
C ASN A 24 23.41 25.76 15.75
N LEU A 25 22.90 24.52 15.78
CA LEU A 25 23.36 23.46 16.69
C LEU A 25 24.87 23.20 16.55
N ILE A 26 25.47 23.53 15.39
CA ILE A 26 26.91 23.42 15.14
C ILE A 26 27.72 24.40 16.02
N CYS A 27 27.10 25.47 16.53
CA CYS A 27 27.71 26.43 17.44
C CYS A 27 27.74 25.97 18.90
N LEU A 28 27.03 24.88 19.23
CA LEU A 28 27.02 24.37 20.60
C LEU A 28 28.42 23.90 21.00
N PRO A 29 28.82 24.12 22.27
CA PRO A 29 30.02 23.50 22.79
C PRO A 29 29.95 21.98 22.60
N PRO A 30 31.06 21.33 22.22
CA PRO A 30 31.11 19.89 22.04
C PRO A 30 30.64 19.11 23.25
N GLU A 31 30.90 19.63 24.45
CA GLU A 31 30.45 19.05 25.70
C GLU A 31 28.92 18.94 25.76
N ILE A 32 28.20 19.96 25.28
CA ILE A 32 26.73 19.96 25.22
C ILE A 32 26.23 18.99 24.15
N ILE A 33 26.93 18.88 23.01
CA ILE A 33 26.56 17.92 21.96
C ILE A 33 26.74 16.48 22.45
N LEU A 34 27.79 16.22 23.22
CA LEU A 34 28.04 14.91 23.84
C LEU A 34 26.98 14.58 24.89
N GLU A 35 26.60 15.55 25.73
CA GLU A 35 25.49 15.39 26.68
C GLU A 35 24.18 15.02 25.96
N ILE A 36 23.84 15.74 24.88
CA ILE A 36 22.66 15.42 24.06
C ILE A 36 22.78 14.00 23.50
N ALA A 37 23.95 13.64 22.98
CA ALA A 37 24.20 12.34 22.36
C ALA A 37 24.01 11.17 23.32
N GLU A 38 24.30 11.33 24.62
CA GLU A 38 24.08 10.30 25.64
C GLU A 38 22.58 10.00 25.87
N HIS A 39 21.70 10.93 25.53
CA HIS A 39 20.25 10.78 25.65
C HIS A 39 19.54 10.34 24.35
N LEU A 40 20.27 10.18 23.24
CA LEU A 40 19.70 9.76 21.97
C LEU A 40 19.60 8.23 21.86
N SER A 41 18.55 7.76 21.21
CA SER A 41 18.49 6.36 20.75
C SER A 41 19.64 6.07 19.77
N ASN A 42 20.02 4.81 19.63
CA ASN A 42 21.06 4.39 18.67
C ASN A 42 20.80 4.91 17.26
N VAL A 43 19.56 4.83 16.79
CA VAL A 43 19.12 5.34 15.48
C VAL A 43 19.33 6.86 15.37
N SER A 44 18.91 7.61 16.39
CA SER A 44 19.02 9.07 16.41
C SER A 44 20.47 9.53 16.52
N LEU A 45 21.28 8.82 17.31
CA LEU A 45 22.70 9.07 17.49
C LEU A 45 23.48 8.87 16.19
N ILE A 46 23.24 7.76 15.48
CA ILE A 46 23.85 7.51 14.17
C ILE A 46 23.39 8.57 13.17
N SER A 47 22.09 8.87 13.13
CA SER A 47 21.54 9.90 12.23
C SER A 47 22.20 11.26 12.47
N LEU A 48 22.29 11.70 13.74
CA LEU A 48 22.97 12.94 14.12
C LEU A 48 24.43 12.94 13.65
N SER A 49 25.14 11.83 13.83
CA SER A 49 26.54 11.69 13.38
C SER A 49 26.71 11.79 11.86
N LEU A 50 25.66 11.54 11.07
CA LEU A 50 25.69 11.58 9.61
C LEU A 50 25.27 12.94 9.02
N THR A 51 24.66 13.83 9.81
CA THR A 51 24.19 15.14 9.32
C THR A 51 25.31 16.02 8.78
N CYS A 52 26.49 16.01 9.40
CA CYS A 52 27.62 16.84 8.99
C CYS A 52 28.97 16.28 9.43
N ARG A 53 30.05 16.71 8.76
CA ARG A 53 31.42 16.27 9.06
C ARG A 53 31.87 16.54 10.50
N PRO A 54 31.60 17.71 11.13
CA PRO A 54 31.94 17.94 12.53
C PRO A 54 31.31 16.93 13.48
N TYR A 55 30.01 16.65 13.32
CA TYR A 55 29.31 15.67 14.15
C TYR A 55 29.78 14.25 13.87
N HIS A 56 30.06 13.92 12.61
CA HIS A 56 30.65 12.63 12.28
C HIS A 56 31.96 12.41 13.02
N ILE A 57 32.88 13.38 12.99
CA ILE A 57 34.17 13.27 13.68
C ILE A 57 33.95 13.16 15.20
N LEU A 58 33.12 14.05 15.77
CA LEU A 58 32.85 14.11 17.20
C LEU A 58 32.20 12.83 17.75
N LEU A 59 31.21 12.30 17.02
CA LEU A 59 30.38 11.19 17.47
C LEU A 59 30.85 9.83 16.95
N SER A 60 31.83 9.77 16.03
CA SER A 60 32.35 8.51 15.46
C SER A 60 32.80 7.51 16.53
N THR A 61 33.35 7.98 17.65
CA THR A 61 33.77 7.09 18.75
C THR A 61 32.60 6.40 19.43
N PHE A 62 31.44 7.08 19.49
CA PHE A 62 30.21 6.55 20.07
C PHE A 62 29.50 5.63 19.07
N THR A 63 29.43 6.03 17.80
CA THR A 63 28.67 5.31 16.78
C THR A 63 29.38 4.10 16.19
N ARG A 64 30.72 4.03 16.23
CA ARG A 64 31.50 2.96 15.58
C ARG A 64 31.14 1.55 16.05
N ASN A 65 30.75 1.42 17.31
CA ASN A 65 30.44 0.12 17.91
C ASN A 65 28.93 -0.11 18.10
N VAL A 66 28.09 0.84 17.71
CA VAL A 66 26.64 0.70 17.79
C VAL A 66 26.21 -0.30 16.73
N LYS A 67 25.59 -1.39 17.17
CA LYS A 67 24.91 -2.35 16.31
C LYS A 67 23.42 -2.06 16.43
N LEU A 68 22.79 -1.78 15.30
CA LEU A 68 21.35 -1.63 15.23
C LEU A 68 20.70 -3.01 15.19
N GLU A 69 19.70 -3.22 16.03
CA GLU A 69 18.81 -4.36 15.92
C GLU A 69 17.98 -4.27 14.62
N ALA A 70 17.36 -5.37 14.20
CA ALA A 70 16.66 -5.43 12.91
C ALA A 70 15.62 -4.30 12.73
N THR A 71 14.79 -4.04 13.74
CA THR A 71 13.79 -2.96 13.70
C THR A 71 14.42 -1.57 13.72
N GLU A 72 15.46 -1.37 14.53
CA GLU A 72 16.19 -0.09 14.57
C GLU A 72 16.88 0.20 13.24
N LEU A 73 17.40 -0.83 12.57
CA LEU A 73 17.99 -0.72 11.24
C LEU A 73 16.94 -0.32 10.19
N GLU A 74 15.74 -0.90 10.24
CA GLU A 74 14.63 -0.48 9.37
C GLU A 74 14.31 1.00 9.58
N ASP A 75 14.11 1.44 10.83
CA ASP A 75 13.79 2.83 11.17
C ASP A 75 14.89 3.79 10.71
N PHE A 76 16.15 3.42 10.95
CA PHE A 76 17.31 4.18 10.50
C PHE A 76 17.36 4.33 8.98
N LEU A 77 17.15 3.24 8.23
CA LEU A 77 17.16 3.29 6.76
C LEU A 77 15.99 4.11 6.20
N GLN A 78 14.85 4.14 6.87
CA GLN A 78 13.72 5.00 6.48
C GLN A 78 14.02 6.49 6.71
N ILE A 79 14.74 6.84 7.78
CA ILE A 79 15.23 8.22 8.00
C ILE A 79 16.20 8.61 6.88
N LEU A 80 17.16 7.74 6.55
CA LEU A 80 18.09 7.99 5.46
C LEU A 80 17.41 8.10 4.09
N GLU A 81 16.39 7.30 3.82
CA GLU A 81 15.55 7.42 2.61
C GLU A 81 14.89 8.79 2.53
N LYS A 82 14.37 9.30 3.65
CA LYS A 82 13.74 10.62 3.72
C LYS A 82 14.73 11.74 3.36
N ASP A 83 15.98 11.62 3.79
CA ASP A 83 17.01 12.65 3.55
C ASP A 83 17.75 12.49 2.21
N CYS A 84 17.58 11.35 1.53
CA CYS A 84 18.28 11.02 0.29
C CYS A 84 17.31 10.73 -0.86
N ALA A 85 16.89 11.78 -1.56
CA ALA A 85 15.96 11.72 -2.70
C ALA A 85 16.32 10.73 -3.82
N SER A 86 17.61 10.42 -3.99
CA SER A 86 18.10 9.47 -4.99
C SER A 86 18.06 8.01 -4.53
N SER A 87 17.60 7.73 -3.31
CA SER A 87 17.57 6.38 -2.74
C SER A 87 16.18 5.98 -2.29
N TYR A 88 15.94 4.68 -2.15
CA TYR A 88 14.71 4.14 -1.57
C TYR A 88 14.99 2.93 -0.68
N PHE A 89 14.19 2.76 0.36
CA PHE A 89 14.32 1.66 1.31
C PHE A 89 13.57 0.41 0.81
N CYS A 90 14.25 -0.74 0.80
CA CYS A 90 13.66 -2.03 0.47
C CYS A 90 13.50 -2.89 1.74
N TYR A 91 12.25 -3.21 2.07
CA TYR A 91 11.89 -4.07 3.21
C TYR A 91 12.36 -5.52 3.05
N ILE A 92 12.62 -5.99 1.83
CA ILE A 92 12.98 -7.40 1.59
C ILE A 92 14.43 -7.67 1.96
N CYS A 93 15.36 -6.81 1.53
CA CYS A 93 16.78 -6.95 1.86
C CYS A 93 17.25 -6.05 2.99
N VAL A 94 16.39 -5.16 3.49
CA VAL A 94 16.70 -4.17 4.52
C VAL A 94 17.91 -3.31 4.10
N ARG A 95 17.82 -2.70 2.91
CA ARG A 95 18.88 -1.85 2.32
C ARG A 95 18.30 -0.63 1.61
N LEU A 96 19.15 0.37 1.41
CA LEU A 96 18.88 1.51 0.52
C LEU A 96 19.39 1.20 -0.89
N HIS A 97 18.52 1.37 -1.87
CA HIS A 97 18.86 1.24 -3.28
C HIS A 97 18.87 2.61 -3.93
N GLN A 98 19.79 2.82 -4.87
CA GLN A 98 19.76 3.99 -5.72
C GLN A 98 18.61 3.88 -6.72
N ARG A 99 17.90 4.99 -6.92
CA ARG A 99 16.94 5.18 -7.99
C ARG A 99 17.70 5.39 -9.29
N ASP A 100 17.16 4.87 -10.40
CA ASP A 100 17.76 5.15 -11.69
C ASP A 100 17.56 6.64 -12.08
N ARG A 101 18.29 7.10 -13.11
CA ARG A 101 18.17 8.49 -13.61
C ARG A 101 16.77 8.81 -14.17
N ARG A 102 15.97 7.80 -14.49
CA ARG A 102 14.59 7.94 -14.98
C ARG A 102 13.59 8.00 -13.82
N GLY A 103 14.08 7.90 -12.58
CA GLY A 103 13.27 7.86 -11.36
C GLY A 103 12.57 6.52 -11.14
N MET A 104 12.73 5.56 -12.05
CA MET A 104 12.09 4.25 -12.03
C MET A 104 12.82 3.30 -11.08
N VAL A 105 12.04 2.40 -10.48
CA VAL A 105 12.56 1.27 -9.73
C VAL A 105 12.87 0.18 -10.74
N ASP A 106 14.11 0.07 -11.21
CA ASP A 106 14.53 -1.06 -12.04
C ASP A 106 14.64 -2.30 -11.14
N PRO A 107 13.65 -3.22 -11.15
CA PRO A 107 13.67 -4.41 -10.30
C PRO A 107 14.80 -5.35 -10.73
N GLY A 108 15.23 -5.25 -11.99
CA GLY A 108 16.37 -5.94 -12.53
C GLY A 108 17.64 -5.50 -11.81
N ASN A 109 17.97 -4.20 -11.79
CA ASN A 109 19.28 -3.74 -11.31
C ASN A 109 19.67 -4.10 -9.85
N CYS A 110 18.80 -4.70 -9.03
CA CYS A 110 19.25 -5.37 -7.79
C CYS A 110 20.34 -6.43 -8.09
N TYR A 111 20.31 -7.08 -9.27
CA TYR A 111 21.33 -8.10 -9.64
C TYR A 111 22.76 -7.57 -9.67
N LYS A 112 22.98 -6.25 -9.82
CA LYS A 112 24.34 -5.66 -9.87
C LYS A 112 24.99 -5.48 -8.49
N TRP A 113 24.19 -5.48 -7.42
CA TRP A 113 24.64 -5.02 -6.10
C TRP A 113 24.60 -6.11 -5.04
N ASP A 114 25.05 -7.33 -5.35
CA ASP A 114 25.11 -8.47 -4.41
C ASP A 114 23.84 -8.68 -3.57
N CYS A 115 22.73 -8.17 -4.10
CA CYS A 115 21.40 -8.30 -3.56
C CYS A 115 21.08 -9.77 -3.75
N ARG A 116 20.82 -10.50 -2.65
CA ARG A 116 20.51 -11.95 -2.73
C ARG A 116 19.55 -12.16 -3.90
N LYS A 117 19.83 -13.13 -4.77
CA LYS A 117 19.07 -13.47 -5.99
C LYS A 117 17.54 -13.57 -5.78
N ASN A 118 17.10 -13.64 -4.53
CA ASN A 118 15.71 -13.71 -4.07
C ASN A 118 15.03 -12.35 -3.80
N CYS A 119 15.66 -11.18 -3.95
CA CYS A 119 14.89 -9.92 -3.95
C CYS A 119 13.88 -9.87 -5.11
N PHE A 120 14.11 -10.67 -6.16
CA PHE A 120 13.12 -10.94 -7.20
C PHE A 120 11.76 -11.40 -6.65
N LEU A 121 11.67 -11.94 -5.43
CA LEU A 121 10.42 -12.21 -4.71
C LEU A 121 9.66 -10.95 -4.24
N HIS A 122 9.95 -9.78 -4.82
CA HIS A 122 9.03 -8.63 -4.95
C HIS A 122 7.58 -9.04 -5.30
N PHE A 123 7.39 -10.26 -5.83
CA PHE A 123 6.13 -10.97 -6.06
C PHE A 123 5.17 -11.14 -4.87
N ASN A 124 5.51 -10.82 -3.62
CA ASN A 124 4.50 -10.89 -2.55
C ASN A 124 3.65 -9.61 -2.42
N PHE A 125 4.08 -8.50 -3.00
CA PHE A 125 3.43 -7.20 -2.83
C PHE A 125 3.17 -6.51 -4.16
N HIS A 126 2.66 -7.28 -5.13
CA HIS A 126 2.29 -6.76 -6.43
C HIS A 126 0.83 -7.06 -6.70
N MET A 127 0.13 -6.09 -7.26
CA MET A 127 -1.23 -6.25 -7.72
C MET A 127 -1.19 -6.43 -9.22
N TRP A 128 -1.57 -7.63 -9.70
CA TRP A 128 -1.78 -7.85 -11.12
C TRP A 128 -3.18 -7.36 -11.49
N PHE A 129 -3.23 -6.40 -12.41
CA PHE A 129 -4.42 -6.09 -13.17
C PHE A 129 -4.20 -6.52 -14.61
N ASP A 130 -5.14 -7.30 -15.13
CA ASP A 130 -5.21 -7.61 -16.56
C ASP A 130 -5.81 -6.39 -17.30
N PRO A 131 -5.29 -5.94 -18.47
CA PRO A 131 -4.02 -6.26 -19.10
C PRO A 131 -2.99 -5.15 -18.85
N GLY A 132 -2.20 -5.27 -17.78
CA GLY A 132 -0.85 -4.69 -17.75
C GLY A 132 -0.56 -3.59 -16.74
N LEU A 133 -1.50 -3.19 -15.88
CA LEU A 133 -1.15 -2.35 -14.74
C LEU A 133 -0.70 -3.24 -13.57
N MET A 134 0.60 -3.31 -13.33
CA MET A 134 1.16 -3.96 -12.15
C MET A 134 1.69 -2.89 -11.21
N ILE A 135 1.08 -2.75 -10.03
CA ILE A 135 1.56 -1.80 -9.01
C ILE A 135 2.43 -2.57 -8.02
N LYS A 136 3.70 -2.20 -7.92
CA LYS A 136 4.62 -2.72 -6.90
C LYS A 136 4.56 -1.86 -5.66
N TYR A 137 4.73 -2.47 -4.48
CA TYR A 137 4.80 -1.70 -3.22
C TYR A 137 5.87 -0.60 -3.25
N ALA A 138 7.04 -0.86 -3.84
CA ALA A 138 8.10 0.15 -3.95
C ALA A 138 7.66 1.38 -4.75
N GLU A 139 6.83 1.21 -5.79
CA GLU A 139 6.28 2.31 -6.59
C GLU A 139 5.28 3.12 -5.76
N ALA A 140 4.35 2.45 -5.07
CA ALA A 140 3.40 3.10 -4.17
C ALA A 140 4.11 3.87 -3.04
N ARG A 141 5.12 3.27 -2.41
CA ARG A 141 5.96 3.94 -1.40
C ARG A 141 6.64 5.18 -1.96
N LEU A 142 7.23 5.11 -3.16
CA LEU A 142 7.89 6.26 -3.78
C LEU A 142 6.90 7.37 -4.13
N ILE A 143 5.70 7.04 -4.60
CA ILE A 143 4.63 8.04 -4.81
C ILE A 143 4.31 8.75 -3.49
N MET A 144 4.16 7.99 -2.41
CA MET A 144 3.91 8.56 -1.09
C MET A 144 5.12 9.33 -0.53
N ASN A 145 6.37 8.89 -0.78
CA ASN A 145 7.56 9.67 -0.43
C ASN A 145 7.58 11.03 -1.15
N ARG A 146 7.18 11.08 -2.42
CA ARG A 146 7.05 12.34 -3.16
C ARG A 146 6.00 13.26 -2.51
N HIS A 147 4.86 12.70 -2.10
CA HIS A 147 3.80 13.44 -1.40
C HIS A 147 4.29 14.04 -0.08
N PHE A 148 4.97 13.27 0.76
CA PHE A 148 5.42 13.73 2.07
C PHE A 148 6.70 14.58 2.06
N ASN A 149 7.65 14.28 1.19
CA ASN A 149 9.00 14.88 1.21
C ASN A 149 9.27 15.78 -0.01
N GLY A 150 8.29 15.93 -0.91
CA GLY A 150 8.37 16.81 -2.08
C GLY A 150 8.81 16.12 -3.38
N PRO A 151 8.78 16.86 -4.52
CA PRO A 151 8.88 16.30 -5.87
C PRO A 151 10.12 15.45 -6.16
N THR A 152 11.25 15.72 -5.50
CA THR A 152 12.51 15.00 -5.72
C THR A 152 12.52 13.61 -5.09
N HIS A 153 11.71 13.36 -4.05
CA HIS A 153 11.78 12.16 -3.21
C HIS A 153 10.97 10.97 -3.74
N GLY A 154 10.49 11.00 -4.97
CA GLY A 154 9.77 9.85 -5.49
C GLY A 154 9.22 9.96 -6.91
N LEU A 155 8.23 9.11 -7.18
CA LEU A 155 7.53 9.00 -8.47
C LEU A 155 6.34 9.95 -8.51
N SER A 156 5.98 10.45 -9.70
CA SER A 156 4.74 11.22 -9.86
C SER A 156 3.54 10.31 -9.60
N LEU A 157 2.47 10.88 -9.05
CA LEU A 157 1.19 10.18 -8.93
C LEU A 157 0.68 9.70 -10.31
N ASP A 158 0.98 10.47 -11.36
CA ASP A 158 0.61 10.15 -12.75
C ASP A 158 1.24 8.85 -13.26
N THR A 159 2.26 8.30 -12.59
CA THR A 159 2.82 6.99 -12.93
C THR A 159 1.78 5.86 -12.78
N LEU A 160 0.72 6.07 -11.97
CA LEU A 160 -0.40 5.13 -11.84
C LEU A 160 -1.58 5.46 -12.76
N ASN A 161 -1.53 6.59 -13.48
CA ASN A 161 -2.55 6.92 -14.46
C ASN A 161 -2.27 6.13 -15.73
N TYR A 162 -3.26 5.37 -16.17
CA TYR A 162 -3.16 4.55 -17.37
C TYR A 162 -4.32 4.90 -18.28
N HIS A 163 -4.00 5.11 -19.55
CA HIS A 163 -4.99 5.23 -20.62
C HIS A 163 -4.66 4.13 -21.62
N GLY A 164 -5.31 2.99 -21.45
CA GLY A 164 -5.08 1.82 -22.27
C GLY A 164 -5.58 1.99 -23.69
N ASN A 165 -5.00 1.21 -24.59
CA ASN A 165 -5.56 1.05 -25.92
C ASN A 165 -6.80 0.14 -25.85
N ILE A 166 -7.71 0.32 -26.81
CA ILE A 166 -8.81 -0.62 -27.01
C ILE A 166 -8.23 -1.95 -27.49
N HIS A 167 -8.25 -2.96 -26.63
CA HIS A 167 -7.94 -4.32 -27.00
C HIS A 167 -9.11 -4.89 -27.81
N ARG A 168 -8.81 -5.58 -28.91
CA ARG A 168 -9.81 -6.21 -29.77
C ARG A 168 -9.52 -7.70 -29.80
N TYR A 169 -10.50 -8.49 -29.40
CA TYR A 169 -10.42 -9.94 -29.44
C TYR A 169 -10.80 -10.46 -30.83
N ASN A 170 -10.39 -11.69 -31.13
CA ASN A 170 -10.69 -12.35 -32.42
C ASN A 170 -12.19 -12.59 -32.63
N ASP A 171 -12.94 -12.64 -31.54
CA ASP A 171 -14.39 -12.84 -31.52
C ASP A 171 -15.17 -11.53 -31.72
N GLY A 172 -14.47 -10.44 -32.08
CA GLY A 172 -15.02 -9.10 -32.28
C GLY A 172 -15.23 -8.29 -31.00
N GLY A 173 -15.13 -8.91 -29.82
CA GLY A 173 -15.20 -8.22 -28.54
C GLY A 173 -14.12 -7.15 -28.40
N THR A 174 -14.39 -6.14 -27.58
CA THR A 174 -13.40 -5.12 -27.26
C THR A 174 -13.34 -4.84 -25.78
N GLU A 175 -12.15 -4.49 -25.31
CA GLU A 175 -11.90 -4.16 -23.91
C GLU A 175 -11.06 -2.88 -23.83
N LEU A 176 -11.43 -1.97 -22.93
CA LEU A 176 -10.71 -0.74 -22.67
C LEU A 176 -10.52 -0.56 -21.17
N TRP A 177 -9.31 -0.19 -20.77
CA TRP A 177 -8.94 0.08 -19.39
C TRP A 177 -8.40 1.49 -19.22
N THR A 178 -8.84 2.16 -18.17
CA THR A 178 -8.24 3.41 -17.71
C THR A 178 -8.07 3.40 -16.19
N SER A 179 -7.04 4.05 -15.67
CA SER A 179 -6.87 4.27 -14.24
C SER A 179 -6.52 5.71 -13.93
N ILE A 180 -6.98 6.17 -12.77
CA ILE A 180 -6.68 7.48 -12.21
C ILE A 180 -6.32 7.27 -10.75
N ALA A 181 -5.22 7.85 -10.30
CA ALA A 181 -4.80 7.82 -8.90
C ALA A 181 -5.00 9.16 -8.20
N ARG A 182 -5.27 9.10 -6.90
CA ARG A 182 -5.42 10.26 -6.02
C ARG A 182 -4.80 9.97 -4.66
N ILE A 183 -4.36 11.03 -3.97
CA ILE A 183 -4.01 10.96 -2.55
C ILE A 183 -5.07 11.73 -1.78
N ILE A 184 -5.70 11.06 -0.81
CA ILE A 184 -6.79 11.63 0.00
C ILE A 184 -6.43 11.36 1.46
N GLN A 185 -6.28 12.42 2.25
CA GLN A 185 -5.90 12.33 3.67
C GLN A 185 -4.68 11.41 3.88
N ASP A 186 -3.61 11.67 3.13
CA ASP A 186 -2.33 10.93 3.23
C ASP A 186 -2.42 9.43 2.93
N GLU A 187 -3.47 9.00 2.23
CA GLU A 187 -3.63 7.63 1.74
C GLU A 187 -3.73 7.59 0.22
N LEU A 188 -3.19 6.53 -0.37
CA LEU A 188 -3.21 6.30 -1.81
C LEU A 188 -4.51 5.64 -2.24
N PHE A 189 -5.17 6.24 -3.23
CA PHE A 189 -6.37 5.71 -3.87
C PHE A 189 -6.17 5.51 -5.37
N LEU A 190 -6.87 4.53 -5.91
CA LEU A 190 -6.90 4.24 -7.34
C LEU A 190 -8.34 3.96 -7.80
N GLN A 191 -8.78 4.72 -8.80
CA GLN A 191 -9.97 4.41 -9.57
C GLN A 191 -9.56 3.70 -10.85
N ARG A 192 -10.25 2.62 -11.20
CA ARG A 192 -10.08 1.93 -12.48
C ARG A 192 -11.42 1.82 -13.18
N THR A 193 -11.45 2.14 -14.46
CA THR A 193 -12.62 1.94 -15.32
C THR A 193 -12.26 0.91 -16.37
N MET A 194 -13.11 -0.10 -16.49
CA MET A 194 -13.04 -1.13 -17.50
C MET A 194 -14.34 -1.09 -18.30
N VAL A 195 -14.21 -1.01 -19.63
CA VAL A 195 -15.34 -1.06 -20.55
C VAL A 195 -15.15 -2.26 -21.47
N ILE A 196 -16.08 -3.19 -21.42
CA ILE A 196 -16.12 -4.37 -22.27
C ILE A 196 -17.32 -4.25 -23.21
N TRP A 197 -17.08 -4.50 -24.49
CA TRP A 197 -18.12 -4.68 -25.48
C TRP A 197 -18.11 -6.11 -25.99
N ILE A 198 -19.29 -6.73 -25.99
CA ILE A 198 -19.49 -8.13 -26.33
C ILE A 198 -20.52 -8.22 -27.45
N PRO A 199 -20.13 -8.68 -28.66
CA PRO A 199 -21.06 -8.79 -29.78
C PRO A 199 -22.26 -9.71 -29.49
N LYS A 200 -23.41 -9.39 -30.08
CA LYS A 200 -24.66 -10.19 -30.00
C LYS A 200 -24.48 -11.66 -30.36
N TYR A 201 -23.61 -11.96 -31.33
CA TYR A 201 -23.48 -13.31 -31.86
C TYR A 201 -22.69 -14.24 -30.95
N LEU A 202 -22.00 -13.71 -29.93
CA LEU A 202 -21.35 -14.55 -28.92
C LEU A 202 -22.41 -15.12 -27.99
N GLY A 203 -22.43 -16.44 -27.88
CA GLY A 203 -23.35 -17.12 -26.99
C GLY A 203 -23.05 -16.77 -25.54
N VAL A 204 -24.07 -16.67 -24.70
CA VAL A 204 -23.91 -16.39 -23.25
C VAL A 204 -22.95 -17.37 -22.57
N GLN A 205 -22.91 -18.62 -23.04
CA GLN A 205 -21.97 -19.64 -22.54
C GLN A 205 -20.51 -19.36 -22.91
N GLU A 206 -20.23 -18.88 -24.13
CA GLU A 206 -18.88 -18.51 -24.54
C GLU A 206 -18.39 -17.31 -23.73
N ILE A 207 -19.30 -16.37 -23.50
CA ILE A 207 -19.06 -15.19 -22.69
C ILE A 207 -18.77 -15.59 -21.24
N GLN A 208 -19.55 -16.48 -20.64
CA GLN A 208 -19.30 -16.92 -19.26
C GLN A 208 -17.90 -17.51 -19.09
N HIS A 209 -17.45 -18.36 -20.01
CA HIS A 209 -16.15 -19.01 -19.89
C HIS A 209 -14.98 -18.07 -20.23
N GLY A 210 -15.15 -17.15 -21.18
CA GLY A 210 -14.10 -16.24 -21.62
C GLY A 210 -14.01 -14.92 -20.86
N LEU A 211 -15.10 -14.45 -20.25
CA LEU A 211 -15.19 -13.14 -19.62
C LEU A 211 -14.57 -13.18 -18.23
N TYR A 212 -13.25 -13.00 -18.19
CA TYR A 212 -12.48 -12.85 -16.96
C TYR A 212 -12.07 -11.40 -16.78
N PHE A 213 -12.67 -10.72 -15.79
CA PHE A 213 -12.18 -9.43 -15.34
C PHE A 213 -12.21 -9.31 -13.80
N PRO A 214 -11.08 -8.93 -13.18
CA PRO A 214 -11.01 -8.74 -11.74
C PRO A 214 -11.38 -7.30 -11.34
N VAL A 215 -12.38 -7.15 -10.46
CA VAL A 215 -12.60 -5.90 -9.72
C VAL A 215 -11.51 -5.74 -8.67
N CYS A 216 -11.16 -6.83 -7.98
CA CYS A 216 -9.96 -6.95 -7.15
C CYS A 216 -9.52 -8.42 -7.12
N LEU A 217 -8.51 -8.77 -6.32
CA LEU A 217 -8.09 -10.16 -6.16
C LEU A 217 -9.16 -11.06 -5.52
N HIS A 218 -10.16 -10.47 -4.86
CA HIS A 218 -11.24 -11.17 -4.18
C HIS A 218 -12.57 -11.13 -4.90
N VAL A 219 -12.80 -10.20 -5.84
CA VAL A 219 -14.07 -10.02 -6.54
C VAL A 219 -13.82 -10.01 -8.04
N ARG A 220 -14.48 -10.93 -8.77
CA ARG A 220 -14.26 -11.15 -10.21
C ARG A 220 -15.54 -11.56 -10.93
N SER A 221 -15.58 -11.37 -12.24
CA SER A 221 -16.72 -11.73 -13.10
C SER A 221 -17.10 -13.21 -13.06
N ASN A 222 -16.14 -14.12 -12.95
CA ASN A 222 -16.37 -15.55 -13.00
C ASN A 222 -15.63 -16.31 -11.87
N ILE A 223 -16.36 -17.18 -11.14
CA ILE A 223 -15.84 -18.10 -10.12
C ILE A 223 -15.76 -19.56 -10.59
N ASN A 224 -16.32 -19.91 -11.75
CA ASN A 224 -16.49 -21.27 -12.27
C ASN A 224 -15.21 -21.97 -12.73
N TYR A 225 -14.03 -21.32 -12.65
CA TYR A 225 -12.76 -22.01 -12.81
C TYR A 225 -12.47 -22.94 -11.61
N GLY A 226 -13.17 -24.08 -11.56
CA GLY A 226 -12.73 -25.38 -11.04
C GLY A 226 -12.31 -25.52 -9.57
N CYS A 227 -12.17 -24.45 -8.82
CA CYS A 227 -11.68 -24.53 -7.45
C CYS A 227 -12.86 -24.64 -6.48
N ARG A 228 -13.27 -25.88 -6.16
CA ARG A 228 -14.16 -26.13 -4.99
C ARG A 228 -13.55 -25.64 -3.66
N SER A 229 -12.27 -25.25 -3.65
CA SER A 229 -11.58 -24.55 -2.55
C SER A 229 -11.72 -23.02 -2.59
N SER A 230 -12.37 -22.42 -3.60
CA SER A 230 -12.46 -20.96 -3.78
C SER A 230 -13.18 -20.23 -2.65
N ALA A 231 -14.16 -20.86 -2.01
CA ALA A 231 -14.83 -20.32 -0.83
C ALA A 231 -13.87 -20.15 0.37
N ARG A 232 -12.81 -20.97 0.46
CA ARG A 232 -11.77 -20.82 1.49
C ARG A 232 -10.84 -19.63 1.20
N ILE A 233 -10.67 -19.29 -0.07
CA ILE A 233 -9.76 -18.22 -0.52
C ILE A 233 -10.48 -16.85 -0.59
N GLY A 234 -11.73 -16.77 -0.13
CA GLY A 234 -12.45 -15.49 -0.12
C GLY A 234 -12.67 -14.91 -1.52
N LEU A 235 -12.90 -15.78 -2.52
CA LEU A 235 -13.16 -15.38 -3.89
C LEU A 235 -14.68 -15.27 -4.12
N TYR A 236 -15.14 -14.09 -4.49
CA TYR A 236 -16.52 -13.74 -4.74
C TYR A 236 -16.76 -13.48 -6.23
N GLY A 237 -17.89 -13.98 -6.73
CA GLY A 237 -18.39 -13.63 -8.06
C GLY A 237 -19.12 -12.28 -8.02
N LEU A 238 -19.19 -11.60 -9.15
CA LEU A 238 -20.07 -10.45 -9.32
C LEU A 238 -21.52 -10.93 -9.39
N PRO A 239 -22.40 -10.53 -8.46
CA PRO A 239 -23.79 -10.98 -8.48
C PRO A 239 -24.52 -10.54 -9.76
N GLU A 240 -24.15 -9.37 -10.31
CA GLU A 240 -24.70 -8.85 -11.57
C GLU A 240 -24.35 -9.70 -12.80
N VAL A 241 -23.32 -10.54 -12.69
CA VAL A 241 -22.84 -11.45 -13.76
C VAL A 241 -23.16 -12.91 -13.42
N ALA A 242 -23.53 -13.25 -12.19
CA ALA A 242 -23.77 -14.63 -11.76
C ALA A 242 -25.13 -15.19 -12.19
N GLU A 243 -26.16 -14.35 -12.34
CA GLU A 243 -27.54 -14.76 -12.68
C GLU A 243 -27.75 -14.98 -14.19
N LEU A 244 -26.75 -15.50 -14.90
CA LEU A 244 -26.79 -15.68 -16.35
C LEU A 244 -27.32 -17.08 -16.72
N SER A 245 -28.62 -17.35 -16.53
CA SER A 245 -29.20 -18.60 -17.05
C SER A 245 -29.42 -18.57 -18.56
N GLU A 246 -29.73 -17.39 -19.13
CA GLU A 246 -30.08 -17.27 -20.57
C GLU A 246 -29.59 -15.98 -21.25
N ALA A 247 -29.45 -14.86 -20.53
CA ALA A 247 -28.98 -13.57 -21.04
C ALA A 247 -28.47 -12.66 -19.90
N PHE A 248 -27.66 -11.65 -20.23
CA PHE A 248 -27.35 -10.60 -19.25
C PHE A 248 -28.61 -9.88 -18.82
N LYS A 249 -28.74 -9.66 -17.52
CA LYS A 249 -29.72 -8.73 -16.97
C LYS A 249 -29.11 -7.34 -17.06
N SER A 250 -29.83 -6.42 -17.70
CA SER A 250 -29.40 -5.01 -17.69
C SER A 250 -29.43 -4.48 -16.27
N CYS A 251 -28.39 -3.75 -15.88
CA CYS A 251 -28.32 -3.03 -14.62
C CYS A 251 -27.68 -1.67 -14.86
N ASP A 252 -28.13 -0.67 -14.12
CA ASP A 252 -27.61 0.68 -14.21
C ASP A 252 -26.97 1.05 -12.88
N ASN A 253 -25.66 1.31 -12.91
CA ASN A 253 -24.87 1.73 -11.75
C ASN A 253 -25.10 0.90 -10.47
N SER A 254 -25.16 -0.43 -10.60
CA SER A 254 -25.23 -1.33 -9.45
C SER A 254 -23.98 -1.19 -8.60
N LEU A 255 -24.15 -0.98 -7.30
CA LEU A 255 -23.07 -0.70 -6.35
C LEU A 255 -22.74 -1.94 -5.52
N GLY A 256 -21.46 -2.30 -5.49
CA GLY A 256 -20.97 -3.40 -4.68
C GLY A 256 -19.66 -3.09 -3.97
N SER A 257 -19.36 -3.90 -2.96
CA SER A 257 -18.15 -3.79 -2.14
C SER A 257 -17.52 -5.15 -1.93
N CYS A 258 -16.19 -5.20 -1.98
CA CYS A 258 -15.44 -6.36 -1.54
C CYS A 258 -15.53 -6.47 0.00
N PRO A 259 -15.86 -7.66 0.55
CA PRO A 259 -15.90 -7.84 2.01
C PRO A 259 -14.51 -8.00 2.65
N ILE A 260 -13.45 -8.20 1.85
CA ILE A 260 -12.09 -8.47 2.35
C ILE A 260 -11.21 -7.22 2.24
N CYS A 261 -11.00 -6.69 1.03
CA CYS A 261 -10.15 -5.51 0.82
C CYS A 261 -10.95 -4.21 0.65
N PHE A 262 -10.21 -3.10 0.66
CA PHE A 262 -10.72 -1.73 0.47
C PHE A 262 -11.01 -1.43 -0.99
N THR A 263 -11.89 -2.24 -1.58
CA THR A 263 -12.39 -2.03 -2.94
C THR A 263 -13.91 -1.90 -2.94
N ASP A 264 -14.40 -0.78 -3.45
CA ASP A 264 -15.79 -0.60 -3.87
C ASP A 264 -15.86 -0.58 -5.40
N TYR A 265 -17.03 -0.84 -5.95
CA TYR A 265 -17.24 -0.76 -7.39
C TYR A 265 -18.66 -0.33 -7.75
N SER A 266 -18.80 0.17 -8.98
CA SER A 266 -20.06 0.33 -9.67
C SER A 266 -20.01 -0.42 -10.99
N ILE A 267 -21.09 -1.12 -11.36
CA ILE A 267 -21.22 -1.85 -12.62
C ILE A 267 -22.48 -1.42 -13.37
N THR A 268 -22.34 -1.21 -14.67
CA THR A 268 -23.43 -0.94 -15.59
C THR A 268 -23.39 -1.98 -16.71
N ILE A 269 -24.49 -2.67 -16.93
CA ILE A 269 -24.65 -3.66 -17.99
C ILE A 269 -25.82 -3.21 -18.84
N ARG A 270 -25.59 -2.95 -20.12
CA ARG A 270 -26.64 -2.50 -21.03
C ARG A 270 -26.50 -3.14 -22.40
N TRP A 271 -27.65 -3.37 -23.02
CA TRP A 271 -27.72 -3.73 -24.43
C TRP A 271 -27.60 -2.48 -25.30
N GLU A 272 -26.69 -2.48 -26.26
CA GLU A 272 -26.56 -1.43 -27.26
C GLU A 272 -27.14 -1.90 -28.60
N SER A 273 -28.20 -1.26 -29.06
CA SER A 273 -28.90 -1.59 -30.32
C SER A 273 -28.38 -0.81 -31.53
N HIS A 274 -27.72 0.32 -31.30
CA HIS A 274 -27.28 1.25 -32.36
C HIS A 274 -25.82 0.97 -32.78
N GLN A 275 -25.57 0.93 -34.09
CA GLN A 275 -24.27 0.69 -34.76
C GLN A 275 -23.62 -0.68 -34.54
N ARG A 276 -23.66 -1.25 -33.33
CA ARG A 276 -23.09 -2.56 -33.00
C ARG A 276 -23.95 -3.28 -31.97
N GLN A 277 -24.81 -4.19 -32.43
CA GLN A 277 -25.66 -4.98 -31.53
C GLN A 277 -24.82 -5.83 -30.58
N GLY A 278 -24.95 -5.60 -29.28
CA GLY A 278 -24.18 -6.32 -28.27
C GLY A 278 -24.38 -5.80 -26.85
N TRP A 279 -23.70 -6.43 -25.91
CA TRP A 279 -23.64 -6.02 -24.52
C TRP A 279 -22.47 -5.09 -24.27
N ARG A 280 -22.72 -3.98 -23.59
CA ARG A 280 -21.69 -3.13 -23.00
C ARG A 280 -21.71 -3.32 -21.49
N ILE A 281 -20.56 -3.71 -20.95
CA ILE A 281 -20.32 -3.86 -19.51
C ILE A 281 -19.30 -2.79 -19.12
N GLU A 282 -19.67 -1.92 -18.20
CA GLU A 282 -18.79 -0.90 -17.66
C GLU A 282 -18.64 -1.12 -16.16
N VAL A 283 -17.40 -1.29 -15.72
CA VAL A 283 -17.06 -1.51 -14.31
C VAL A 283 -16.11 -0.41 -13.88
N VAL A 284 -16.49 0.33 -12.84
CA VAL A 284 -15.63 1.32 -12.20
C VAL A 284 -15.32 0.83 -10.79
N SER A 285 -14.05 0.52 -10.51
CA SER A 285 -13.59 0.14 -9.18
C SER A 285 -12.84 1.28 -8.51
N TYR A 286 -12.96 1.36 -7.18
CA TYR A 286 -12.34 2.36 -6.32
C TYR A 286 -11.59 1.62 -5.22
N GLN A 287 -10.29 1.81 -5.15
CA GLN A 287 -9.40 1.09 -4.24
C GLN A 287 -8.64 2.04 -3.34
N GLN A 288 -8.49 1.66 -2.07
CA GLN A 288 -7.65 2.36 -1.09
C GLN A 288 -6.51 1.44 -0.66
N PHE A 289 -5.29 1.92 -0.78
CA PHE A 289 -4.07 1.15 -0.49
C PHE A 289 -3.40 1.53 0.84
N GLY A 290 -4.01 2.45 1.60
CA GLY A 290 -3.49 2.95 2.87
C GLY A 290 -2.37 3.96 2.68
N HIS A 291 -1.49 4.08 3.67
CA HIS A 291 -0.42 5.09 3.67
C HIS A 291 0.79 4.67 2.83
N CYS A 292 0.86 3.39 2.45
CA CYS A 292 1.99 2.78 1.73
C CYS A 292 3.36 3.08 2.38
N ARG A 293 3.38 3.21 3.71
CA ARG A 293 4.60 3.40 4.52
C ARG A 293 5.18 2.10 5.02
N SER A 294 4.43 1.00 4.94
CA SER A 294 4.93 -0.34 5.21
C SER A 294 4.26 -1.33 4.23
N PRO A 295 4.98 -2.32 3.67
CA PRO A 295 4.33 -3.39 2.90
C PRO A 295 3.45 -4.27 3.81
N TYR A 296 3.64 -4.10 5.12
CA TYR A 296 2.87 -4.70 6.19
C TYR A 296 1.66 -3.84 6.58
N ASP A 297 1.42 -2.69 5.94
CA ASP A 297 0.14 -1.99 6.06
C ASP A 297 -0.98 -2.97 5.67
N TRP A 298 -1.91 -3.17 6.60
CA TRP A 298 -2.94 -4.18 6.44
C TRP A 298 -3.86 -3.89 5.24
N LYS A 299 -4.11 -2.62 4.90
CA LYS A 299 -4.89 -2.21 3.70
C LYS A 299 -4.15 -2.59 2.43
N TRP A 300 -2.84 -2.36 2.41
CA TRP A 300 -1.98 -2.81 1.31
C TRP A 300 -2.00 -4.33 1.17
N ARG A 301 -1.77 -5.06 2.27
CA ARG A 301 -1.71 -6.52 2.29
C ARG A 301 -2.99 -7.15 1.80
N VAL A 302 -4.15 -6.75 2.31
CA VAL A 302 -5.41 -7.31 1.83
C VAL A 302 -5.64 -7.00 0.36
N ALA A 303 -5.11 -5.90 -0.18
CA ALA A 303 -5.28 -5.60 -1.59
C ALA A 303 -4.42 -6.47 -2.54
N VAL A 304 -3.25 -6.95 -2.08
CA VAL A 304 -2.30 -7.77 -2.86
C VAL A 304 -2.32 -9.27 -2.53
N GLU A 305 -2.88 -9.65 -1.38
CA GLU A 305 -2.97 -11.05 -0.95
C GLU A 305 -4.39 -11.62 -1.13
N ARG A 306 -4.48 -12.87 -1.58
CA ARG A 306 -5.76 -13.60 -1.65
C ARG A 306 -6.26 -14.08 -0.29
N SER A 307 -5.48 -13.90 0.77
CA SER A 307 -5.78 -14.46 2.09
C SER A 307 -6.57 -13.51 2.98
N THR A 308 -7.40 -14.09 3.85
CA THR A 308 -8.11 -13.44 4.96
C THR A 308 -7.31 -13.47 6.27
N TRP A 309 -5.97 -13.58 6.24
CA TRP A 309 -5.12 -13.54 7.45
C TRP A 309 -5.33 -12.28 8.30
N ASN A 310 -5.81 -11.20 7.70
CA ASN A 310 -6.14 -9.96 8.38
C ASN A 310 -7.64 -9.85 8.60
N GLU A 311 -8.03 -8.97 9.53
CA GLU A 311 -9.44 -8.67 9.76
C GLU A 311 -10.11 -8.17 8.45
N PRO A 312 -11.15 -8.86 7.96
CA PRO A 312 -11.78 -8.50 6.70
C PRO A 312 -12.45 -7.13 6.82
N ARG A 313 -12.35 -6.30 5.78
CA ARG A 313 -12.95 -4.96 5.73
C ARG A 313 -14.40 -4.91 6.22
N CYS A 314 -15.21 -5.93 5.90
CA CYS A 314 -16.63 -5.93 6.25
C CYS A 314 -16.92 -5.88 7.76
N ARG A 315 -15.90 -6.04 8.62
CA ARG A 315 -16.02 -5.87 10.07
C ARG A 315 -15.68 -4.47 10.55
N THR A 316 -14.81 -3.77 9.83
CA THR A 316 -14.28 -2.47 10.25
C THR A 316 -14.90 -1.31 9.49
N GLN A 317 -15.55 -1.56 8.34
CA GLN A 317 -16.10 -0.51 7.49
C GLN A 317 -17.40 -0.91 6.80
N ASN A 318 -18.22 0.10 6.53
CA ASN A 318 -19.43 -0.02 5.73
C ASN A 318 -19.10 -0.20 4.23
N PRO A 319 -19.97 -0.90 3.47
CA PRO A 319 -19.85 -0.96 2.01
C PRO A 319 -20.02 0.46 1.43
N GLY A 320 -19.33 0.76 0.34
CA GLY A 320 -19.41 2.06 -0.35
C GLY A 320 -18.50 3.16 0.19
N LEU A 321 -17.86 2.98 1.35
CA LEU A 321 -17.04 4.00 2.00
C LEU A 321 -15.80 4.44 1.18
N VAL A 322 -15.14 3.54 0.46
CA VAL A 322 -13.97 3.86 -0.38
C VAL A 322 -14.41 4.71 -1.57
N ARG A 323 -15.52 4.33 -2.22
CA ARG A 323 -16.13 5.13 -3.30
C ARG A 323 -16.60 6.48 -2.79
N GLN A 324 -17.25 6.54 -1.63
CA GLN A 324 -17.70 7.78 -1.00
C GLN A 324 -16.53 8.74 -0.79
N ARG A 325 -15.43 8.28 -0.18
CA ARG A 325 -14.22 9.10 0.03
C ARG A 325 -13.59 9.56 -1.28
N TRP A 326 -13.62 8.71 -2.32
CA TRP A 326 -13.14 9.08 -3.65
C TRP A 326 -13.95 10.22 -4.28
N MET A 327 -15.28 10.11 -4.23
CA MET A 327 -16.21 11.06 -4.85
C MET A 327 -16.35 12.35 -4.05
N CYS A 328 -16.33 12.24 -2.72
CA CYS A 328 -16.62 13.30 -1.78
C CYS A 328 -15.63 13.22 -0.59
N PRO A 329 -14.38 13.71 -0.76
CA PRO A 329 -13.35 13.61 0.28
C PRO A 329 -13.71 14.26 1.62
N ASP A 330 -14.66 15.19 1.63
CA ASP A 330 -15.18 15.88 2.81
C ASP A 330 -16.37 15.16 3.48
N GLY A 331 -16.79 14.00 2.97
CA GLY A 331 -17.73 13.10 3.63
C GLY A 331 -19.21 13.50 3.57
N ARG A 332 -19.60 14.44 2.70
CA ARG A 332 -21.00 14.91 2.63
C ARG A 332 -22.01 13.90 2.07
N ILE A 333 -21.54 12.94 1.28
CA ILE A 333 -22.38 11.88 0.69
C ILE A 333 -22.35 10.68 1.64
N GLN A 334 -23.46 9.98 1.87
CA GLN A 334 -23.45 8.75 2.67
C GLN A 334 -22.88 7.56 1.86
N PRO A 335 -22.21 6.60 2.51
CA PRO A 335 -21.75 5.41 1.81
C PRO A 335 -22.93 4.55 1.35
N GLU A 336 -22.91 4.13 0.08
CA GLU A 336 -23.96 3.32 -0.55
C GLU A 336 -23.36 2.04 -1.15
N GLY A 337 -24.12 0.94 -1.08
CA GLY A 337 -23.76 -0.33 -1.71
C GLY A 337 -24.01 -1.53 -0.80
N LYS A 338 -23.64 -2.71 -1.29
CA LYS A 338 -23.74 -3.97 -0.55
C LYS A 338 -22.45 -4.77 -0.71
N PHE A 339 -22.08 -5.54 0.32
CA PHE A 339 -21.01 -6.51 0.15
C PHE A 339 -21.45 -7.64 -0.79
N VAL A 340 -20.57 -8.08 -1.69
CA VAL A 340 -20.83 -9.18 -2.64
C VAL A 340 -20.88 -10.57 -1.99
N GLY A 341 -20.83 -10.63 -0.67
CA GLY A 341 -20.87 -11.86 0.11
C GLY A 341 -20.54 -11.61 1.58
N LYS A 342 -20.47 -12.69 2.37
CA LYS A 342 -20.02 -12.66 3.76
C LYS A 342 -18.57 -13.16 3.82
N ALA A 343 -17.69 -12.42 4.50
CA ALA A 343 -16.35 -12.92 4.82
C ALA A 343 -16.48 -14.03 5.86
N LEU A 344 -16.13 -15.27 5.49
CA LEU A 344 -16.08 -16.39 6.42
C LEU A 344 -14.74 -16.35 7.16
N ARG A 345 -14.78 -16.59 8.47
CA ARG A 345 -13.56 -16.80 9.28
C ARG A 345 -13.08 -18.22 9.00
N GLU A 346 -11.83 -18.41 8.59
CA GLU A 346 -11.26 -19.75 8.58
C GLU A 346 -11.13 -20.25 10.03
N PRO A 347 -11.79 -21.36 10.40
CA PRO A 347 -11.60 -21.96 11.72
C PRO A 347 -10.13 -22.43 11.83
N GLY A 348 -9.40 -21.93 12.84
CA GLY A 348 -7.98 -22.25 13.04
C GLY A 348 -7.00 -21.31 12.32
N GLY A 349 -7.48 -20.30 11.59
CA GLY A 349 -6.65 -19.16 11.22
C GLY A 349 -6.13 -18.47 12.49
N ILE A 350 -4.85 -18.07 12.51
CA ILE A 350 -4.15 -17.46 13.66
C ILE A 350 -4.94 -16.29 14.28
N LEU A 351 -5.88 -15.70 13.54
CA LEU A 351 -6.88 -14.73 13.99
C LEU A 351 -7.77 -15.15 15.18
N GLY A 352 -7.62 -16.35 15.75
CA GLY A 352 -8.26 -16.76 17.02
C GLY A 352 -7.32 -16.91 18.21
N SER A 353 -6.00 -16.95 18.00
CA SER A 353 -5.06 -16.80 19.10
C SER A 353 -4.89 -15.31 19.35
N ARG A 354 -4.71 -14.91 20.62
CA ARG A 354 -4.27 -13.54 20.95
C ARG A 354 -2.91 -13.18 20.33
N GLY A 355 -2.28 -14.12 19.63
CA GLY A 355 -1.08 -13.94 18.85
C GLY A 355 -1.38 -13.10 17.63
N CYS A 356 -0.83 -11.90 17.67
CA CYS A 356 -0.74 -11.00 16.55
C CYS A 356 -0.34 -11.69 15.23
N PRO A 357 -0.93 -11.32 14.08
CA PRO A 357 -0.59 -11.89 12.76
C PRO A 357 0.89 -11.68 12.36
N TRP A 358 1.64 -10.85 13.10
CA TRP A 358 3.07 -10.58 12.94
C TRP A 358 3.99 -11.54 13.75
N GLY A 359 3.43 -12.54 14.43
CA GLY A 359 4.18 -13.46 15.29
C GLY A 359 4.77 -12.78 16.54
N ALA A 360 5.75 -13.42 17.19
CA ALA A 360 6.37 -12.92 18.43
C ALA A 360 7.10 -11.56 18.29
N SER A 361 7.32 -11.09 17.06
CA SER A 361 7.94 -9.78 16.78
C SER A 361 6.99 -8.58 16.94
N CYS A 362 5.70 -8.85 17.20
CA CYS A 362 4.61 -7.89 17.14
C CYS A 362 4.49 -6.92 18.33
N GLU A 363 4.93 -7.32 19.52
CA GLU A 363 4.59 -6.63 20.79
C GLU A 363 5.10 -5.18 20.90
N ARG A 364 5.79 -4.65 19.89
CA ARG A 364 6.47 -3.34 19.94
C ARG A 364 6.08 -2.34 18.86
N ARG A 365 5.07 -2.62 18.00
CA ARG A 365 4.70 -1.71 16.91
C ARG A 365 3.37 -0.97 17.17
N PRO A 366 3.32 0.38 17.05
CA PRO A 366 2.11 1.19 17.25
C PRO A 366 0.93 0.78 16.35
N GLU A 367 1.21 0.28 15.15
CA GLU A 367 0.19 -0.16 14.20
C GLU A 367 -0.58 -1.40 14.70
N CYS A 368 0.03 -2.17 15.59
CA CYS A 368 -0.64 -3.25 16.30
C CYS A 368 -1.53 -2.70 17.42
N GLU A 369 -1.12 -1.61 18.07
CA GLU A 369 -1.88 -0.97 19.13
C GLU A 369 -3.19 -0.36 18.60
N GLU A 370 -3.19 0.25 17.41
CA GLU A 370 -4.42 0.67 16.72
C GLU A 370 -5.35 -0.52 16.42
N HIS A 371 -4.78 -1.64 15.94
CA HIS A 371 -5.53 -2.87 15.68
C HIS A 371 -6.13 -3.49 16.97
N TYR A 372 -5.38 -3.46 18.07
CA TYR A 372 -5.84 -3.98 19.37
C TYR A 372 -6.83 -3.03 20.05
N ASN A 373 -6.66 -1.71 19.94
CA ASN A 373 -7.57 -0.72 20.54
C ASN A 373 -8.92 -0.67 19.81
N ALA A 374 -8.95 -0.88 18.50
CA ALA A 374 -10.20 -1.06 17.75
C ALA A 374 -10.99 -2.31 18.18
N ASN A 375 -10.32 -3.31 18.75
CA ASN A 375 -10.88 -4.59 19.18
C ASN A 375 -11.02 -4.72 20.71
N ARG A 376 -10.72 -3.67 21.51
CA ARG A 376 -11.05 -3.69 22.92
C ARG A 376 -12.57 -3.58 23.06
N PRO A 377 -13.25 -4.54 23.70
CA PRO A 377 -14.65 -4.34 24.06
C PRO A 377 -14.77 -3.03 24.84
N SER A 378 -15.81 -2.26 24.53
CA SER A 378 -16.12 -1.06 25.31
C SER A 378 -16.24 -1.49 26.79
N GLN A 379 -15.86 -0.62 27.74
CA GLN A 379 -16.04 -0.95 29.17
C GLN A 379 -17.49 -1.37 29.49
N ASP A 380 -18.46 -0.89 28.70
CA ASP A 380 -19.88 -1.24 28.80
C ASP A 380 -20.21 -2.69 28.37
N ASP A 381 -19.44 -3.28 27.43
CA ASP A 381 -19.62 -4.68 27.02
C ASP A 381 -19.09 -5.69 28.05
N ILE A 382 -18.10 -5.29 28.84
CA ILE A 382 -17.53 -6.13 29.91
C ILE A 382 -18.52 -6.25 31.08
N PHE A 383 -19.27 -5.19 31.40
CA PHE A 383 -20.28 -5.23 32.46
C PHE A 383 -21.52 -6.05 32.10
N ARG A 384 -21.92 -6.09 30.82
CA ARG A 384 -23.06 -6.91 30.38
C ARG A 384 -22.81 -8.41 30.45
N HIS A 385 -21.55 -8.83 30.40
CA HIS A 385 -21.18 -10.25 30.50
C HIS A 385 -20.91 -10.74 31.93
N LEU A 386 -20.86 -9.84 32.92
CA LEU A 386 -20.62 -10.18 34.32
C LEU A 386 -21.90 -10.20 35.18
N VAL A 387 -23.05 -9.80 34.63
CA VAL A 387 -24.34 -9.70 35.35
C VAL A 387 -25.44 -10.55 34.69
N ALA A 388 -25.08 -11.50 33.82
CA ALA A 388 -26.02 -12.45 33.21
C ALA A 388 -25.77 -13.88 33.69
#